data_AF-A0A4S9W9P2-F1
#
_entry.id   AF-A0A4S9W9P2-F1
#
_cell.length_a   1.000
_cell.length_b   1.000
_cell.length_c   1.000
_cell.angle_alpha   90.00
_cell.angle_beta   90.00
_cell.angle_gamma   90.00
#
_symmetry.space_group_name_H-M   'P 1'
#
loop_
_entity.id
_entity.type
_entity.pdbx_description
1 polymer ?
#
loop_
_entity_poly.entity_id
_entity_poly.type
_entity_poly.pdbx_seq_one_letter_code
_entity_poly.pdbx_strand_id
1 'polypeptide(L)'
;MTLYSCVSGDCRNTATRVCTSCKTTYYCSYVCQKAHWKKHKLTCNGPNAFPAMRPGVFDFMALPRKVRDKIYEEIIVSRFSPSEQAHFDHLVSLKSQPDIRNRRRDAMDLLERRHMVASAVSVYKIRGTPIFGFKPLANARGLSLANRQIARELKEVHWSKNTFLIPVDGANPFDAPDQNFRGYVEHLAKAKRIYLEIQTQKHHPGEKGFQACVTTIQRQMNGIVTALNQVGDALESLDVRYTSCFPGEIEDLRIDADGLAAHKDARVIWIMDPRTDKMRTLKHHEIKQIYLHSSSIATALNALTVPVDNFRVFGDFAGPDINRMHLKFGLEVPKVAQRLDRCGQRISKDAEMSREMARKSPGLGSTLEDLAKSQEQIFSTRALAIRHAIMFSPMPLTLPGGDEELQRRMALARMV
;
A
#
# COMPACT_ATOMS: atom_id res chain seq x y z
N MET A 1 54.06 22.61 -29.15
CA MET A 1 53.55 21.57 -30.07
C MET A 1 53.84 20.21 -29.45
N THR A 2 52.83 19.41 -29.13
CA THR A 2 53.01 18.09 -28.52
C THR A 2 53.55 17.13 -29.58
N LEU A 3 54.77 16.63 -29.40
CA LEU A 3 55.39 15.66 -30.31
C LEU A 3 54.90 14.26 -29.92
N TYR A 4 54.05 13.67 -30.76
CA TYR A 4 53.57 12.30 -30.57
C TYR A 4 54.58 11.31 -31.16
N SER A 5 54.75 10.14 -30.53
CA SER A 5 55.59 9.06 -31.04
C SER A 5 54.82 8.13 -31.97
N CYS A 6 55.53 7.48 -32.90
CA CYS A 6 54.94 6.45 -33.75
C CYS A 6 54.57 5.20 -32.93
N VAL A 7 53.35 4.69 -33.09
CA VAL A 7 52.85 3.51 -32.35
C VAL A 7 53.29 2.16 -32.98
N SER A 8 53.91 2.20 -34.16
CA SER A 8 54.30 0.99 -34.89
C SER A 8 55.57 0.35 -34.30
N GLY A 9 55.41 -0.63 -33.41
CA GLY A 9 56.47 -1.54 -32.97
C GLY A 9 57.77 -0.82 -32.58
N ASP A 10 58.90 -1.26 -33.14
CA ASP A 10 60.25 -0.75 -32.83
C ASP A 10 60.55 0.67 -33.39
N CYS A 11 59.56 1.34 -33.99
CA CYS A 11 59.76 2.66 -34.56
C CYS A 11 59.74 3.74 -33.48
N ARG A 12 60.89 4.42 -33.28
CA ARG A 12 61.03 5.54 -32.33
C ARG A 12 60.90 6.93 -32.96
N ASN A 13 60.52 7.00 -34.24
CA ASN A 13 60.39 8.27 -34.95
C ASN A 13 59.19 9.08 -34.42
N THR A 14 59.32 10.40 -34.49
CA THR A 14 58.20 11.32 -34.25
C THR A 14 57.10 11.10 -35.27
N ALA A 15 55.87 11.02 -34.80
CA ALA A 15 54.70 10.90 -35.65
C ALA A 15 54.37 12.23 -36.35
N THR A 16 54.15 12.13 -37.65
CA THR A 16 53.77 13.26 -38.52
C THR A 16 52.35 13.11 -39.04
N ARG A 17 51.69 11.98 -38.75
CA ARG A 17 50.37 11.62 -39.25
C ARG A 17 49.53 10.99 -38.16
N VAL A 18 48.21 11.12 -38.31
CA VAL A 18 47.22 10.50 -37.45
C VAL A 18 46.33 9.58 -38.29
N CYS A 19 45.85 8.49 -37.71
CA CYS A 19 44.87 7.63 -38.37
C CYS A 19 43.64 8.46 -38.77
N THR A 20 43.28 8.47 -40.05
CA THR A 20 42.16 9.26 -40.56
C THR A 20 40.80 8.76 -40.07
N SER A 21 40.71 7.48 -39.72
CA SER A 21 39.48 6.86 -39.24
C SER A 21 39.21 7.21 -37.77
N CYS A 22 40.14 6.91 -36.84
CA CYS A 22 39.91 7.12 -35.42
C CYS A 22 40.43 8.47 -34.88
N LYS A 23 41.35 9.14 -35.59
CA LYS A 23 42.04 10.38 -35.19
C LYS A 23 42.78 10.31 -33.83
N THR A 24 43.02 9.12 -33.30
CA THR A 24 43.59 8.90 -31.95
C THR A 24 44.93 8.17 -31.94
N THR A 25 45.33 7.54 -33.05
CA THR A 25 46.61 6.80 -33.17
C THR A 25 47.54 7.49 -34.15
N TYR A 26 48.81 7.67 -33.75
CA TYR A 26 49.80 8.47 -34.46
C TYR A 26 50.90 7.62 -35.10
N TYR A 27 51.33 8.01 -36.31
CA TYR A 27 52.33 7.30 -37.10
C TYR A 27 53.32 8.27 -37.75
N CYS A 28 54.57 7.86 -37.93
CA CYS A 28 55.54 8.61 -38.71
C CYS A 28 55.37 8.42 -40.23
N SER A 29 54.74 7.33 -40.67
CA SER A 29 54.56 7.01 -42.08
C SER A 29 53.39 6.05 -42.33
N TYR A 30 52.95 5.95 -43.59
CA TYR A 30 51.94 4.97 -44.02
C TYR A 30 52.44 3.52 -43.89
N VAL A 31 53.76 3.30 -44.01
CA VAL A 31 54.38 1.98 -43.83
C VAL A 31 54.17 1.49 -42.39
N CYS A 32 54.43 2.36 -41.40
CA CYS A 32 54.18 2.09 -40.00
C CYS A 32 52.68 1.90 -39.68
N GLN A 33 51.80 2.70 -40.30
CA GLN A 33 50.37 2.51 -40.17
C GLN A 33 49.92 1.14 -40.70
N LYS A 34 50.39 0.74 -41.88
CA LYS A 34 50.04 -0.56 -42.51
C LYS A 34 50.61 -1.74 -41.72
N ALA A 35 51.83 -1.62 -41.18
CA ALA A 35 52.43 -2.63 -40.32
C ALA A 35 51.63 -2.81 -39.01
N HIS A 36 51.22 -1.71 -38.38
CA HIS A 36 50.38 -1.75 -37.17
C HIS A 36 48.92 -2.14 -37.46
N TRP A 37 48.45 -2.01 -38.71
CA TRP A 37 47.03 -2.15 -39.07
C TRP A 37 46.39 -3.46 -38.61
N LYS A 38 47.11 -4.59 -38.69
CA LYS A 38 46.58 -5.90 -38.24
C LYS A 38 46.13 -5.88 -36.78
N LYS A 39 46.82 -5.13 -35.91
CA LYS A 39 46.48 -4.93 -34.49
C LYS A 39 45.52 -3.75 -34.32
N HIS A 40 45.79 -2.64 -35.00
CA HIS A 40 45.02 -1.41 -34.87
C HIS A 40 43.57 -1.53 -35.34
N LYS A 41 43.29 -2.29 -36.41
CA LYS A 41 41.92 -2.44 -36.95
C LYS A 41 40.92 -3.01 -35.93
N LEU A 42 41.41 -3.71 -34.89
CA LEU A 42 40.58 -4.26 -33.81
C LEU A 42 40.18 -3.19 -32.79
N THR A 43 40.86 -2.04 -32.77
CA THR A 43 40.65 -0.93 -31.84
C THR A 43 40.41 0.40 -32.53
N CYS A 44 40.39 0.42 -33.87
CA CYS A 44 40.17 1.60 -34.70
C CYS A 44 38.67 1.89 -34.82
N ASN A 45 38.15 2.62 -33.84
CA ASN A 45 36.76 3.11 -33.86
C ASN A 45 36.74 4.59 -34.26
N GLY A 46 35.73 5.02 -35.02
CA GLY A 46 35.61 6.42 -35.48
C GLY A 46 35.64 7.44 -34.33
N PRO A 47 35.84 8.75 -34.60
CA PRO A 47 36.03 9.76 -33.56
C PRO A 47 34.83 9.94 -32.61
N ASN A 48 33.65 9.43 -33.01
CA ASN A 48 32.40 9.46 -32.23
C ASN A 48 31.95 8.08 -31.76
N ALA A 49 32.74 7.04 -31.99
CA ALA A 49 32.40 5.70 -31.53
C ALA A 49 32.84 5.54 -30.07
N PHE A 50 31.97 4.96 -29.24
CA PHE A 50 32.30 4.61 -27.87
C PHE A 50 33.64 3.85 -27.83
N PRO A 51 34.55 4.14 -26.89
CA PRO A 51 35.78 3.37 -26.76
C PRO A 51 35.43 1.89 -26.64
N ALA A 52 36.13 1.04 -27.41
CA ALA A 52 35.89 -0.39 -27.37
C ALA A 52 36.00 -0.87 -25.91
N MET A 53 34.88 -1.34 -25.35
CA MET A 53 34.88 -2.00 -24.05
C MET A 53 35.84 -3.18 -24.16
N ARG A 54 36.84 -3.26 -23.25
CA ARG A 54 37.69 -4.45 -23.17
C ARG A 54 36.77 -5.63 -22.82
N PRO A 55 36.82 -6.76 -23.56
CA PRO A 55 36.08 -7.95 -23.18
C PRO A 55 36.41 -8.32 -21.73
N GLY A 56 35.40 -8.36 -20.86
CA GLY A 56 35.54 -8.73 -19.45
C GLY A 56 35.72 -7.60 -18.42
N VAL A 57 35.85 -6.32 -18.82
CA VAL A 57 35.88 -5.20 -17.85
C VAL A 57 34.88 -4.12 -18.28
N PHE A 58 33.67 -4.20 -17.72
CA PHE A 58 32.66 -3.16 -17.85
C PHE A 58 32.94 -2.06 -16.81
N ASP A 59 33.49 -0.93 -17.26
CA ASP A 59 33.65 0.25 -16.41
C ASP A 59 32.32 0.99 -16.25
N PHE A 60 31.50 0.50 -15.34
CA PHE A 60 30.20 1.07 -15.02
C PHE A 60 30.29 2.54 -14.60
N MET A 61 31.39 2.96 -13.97
CA MET A 61 31.55 4.33 -13.46
C MET A 61 31.90 5.34 -14.57
N ALA A 62 32.47 4.88 -15.68
CA ALA A 62 32.69 5.71 -16.88
C ALA A 62 31.39 6.06 -17.62
N LEU A 63 30.27 5.36 -17.34
CA LEU A 63 28.98 5.71 -17.92
C LEU A 63 28.47 7.07 -17.39
N PRO A 64 27.80 7.89 -18.22
CA PRO A 64 27.14 9.11 -17.74
C PRO A 64 26.16 8.83 -16.60
N ARG A 65 26.04 9.75 -15.63
CA ARG A 65 25.14 9.57 -14.46
C ARG A 65 23.72 9.22 -14.87
N LYS A 66 23.17 9.89 -15.89
CA LYS A 66 21.83 9.62 -16.45
C LYS A 66 21.66 8.17 -16.93
N VAL A 67 22.71 7.54 -17.45
CA VAL A 67 22.68 6.14 -17.89
C VAL A 67 22.74 5.20 -16.68
N ARG A 68 23.59 5.49 -15.69
CA ARG A 68 23.65 4.72 -14.45
C ARG A 68 22.34 4.76 -13.69
N ASP A 69 21.70 5.93 -13.58
CA ASP A 69 20.39 6.09 -12.94
C ASP A 69 19.32 5.21 -13.61
N LYS A 70 19.28 5.16 -14.94
CA LYS A 70 18.39 4.25 -15.66
C LYS A 70 18.68 2.79 -15.34
N ILE A 71 19.95 2.40 -15.31
CA ILE A 71 20.34 1.02 -14.95
C ILE A 71 19.90 0.69 -13.52
N TYR A 72 20.10 1.61 -12.57
CA TYR A 72 19.61 1.44 -11.21
C TYR A 72 18.09 1.32 -11.19
N GLU A 73 17.36 2.20 -11.87
CA GLU A 73 15.90 2.14 -11.95
C GLU A 73 15.39 0.78 -12.46
N GLU A 74 16.01 0.20 -13.48
CA GLU A 74 15.65 -1.14 -13.98
C GLU A 74 15.92 -2.26 -12.98
N ILE A 75 16.91 -2.11 -12.09
CA ILE A 75 17.33 -3.17 -11.16
C ILE A 75 16.59 -3.08 -9.82
N ILE A 76 16.35 -1.87 -9.31
CA ILE A 76 15.94 -1.66 -7.91
C ILE A 76 14.62 -0.91 -7.72
N VAL A 77 13.97 -0.46 -8.80
CA VAL A 77 12.63 0.12 -8.69
C VAL A 77 11.61 -0.98 -8.97
N SER A 78 10.74 -1.23 -7.99
CA SER A 78 9.64 -2.17 -8.13
C SER A 78 8.62 -1.65 -9.15
N ARG A 79 8.22 -2.50 -10.10
CA ARG A 79 7.25 -2.16 -11.15
C ARG A 79 6.22 -3.27 -11.31
N PHE A 80 5.04 -2.91 -11.78
CA PHE A 80 4.02 -3.86 -12.19
C PHE A 80 4.54 -4.76 -13.32
N SER A 81 4.19 -6.04 -13.28
CA SER A 81 4.25 -6.86 -14.50
C SER A 81 3.24 -6.33 -15.54
N PRO A 82 3.41 -6.63 -16.85
CA PRO A 82 2.44 -6.18 -17.86
C PRO A 82 1.00 -6.59 -17.55
N SER A 83 0.79 -7.78 -16.96
CA SER A 83 -0.53 -8.24 -16.55
C SER A 83 -1.08 -7.47 -15.35
N GLU A 84 -0.24 -7.16 -14.36
CA GLU A 84 -0.67 -6.36 -13.20
C GLU A 84 -0.94 -4.91 -13.59
N GLN A 85 -0.14 -4.33 -14.49
CA GLN A 85 -0.37 -2.99 -15.02
C GLN A 85 -1.70 -2.93 -15.77
N ALA A 86 -1.99 -3.90 -16.65
CA ALA A 86 -3.27 -3.96 -17.35
C ALA A 86 -4.46 -4.07 -16.38
N HIS A 87 -4.31 -4.85 -15.29
CA HIS A 87 -5.33 -4.95 -14.25
C HIS A 87 -5.48 -3.61 -13.50
N PHE A 88 -4.38 -2.97 -13.13
CA PHE A 88 -4.40 -1.66 -12.48
C PHE A 88 -5.08 -0.61 -13.36
N ASP A 89 -4.70 -0.52 -14.64
CA ASP A 89 -5.28 0.41 -15.62
C ASP A 89 -6.78 0.15 -15.81
N HIS A 90 -7.19 -1.12 -15.83
CA HIS A 90 -8.60 -1.49 -15.84
C HIS A 90 -9.33 -0.95 -14.61
N LEU A 91 -8.80 -1.16 -13.40
CA LEU A 91 -9.42 -0.63 -12.17
C LEU A 91 -9.45 0.90 -12.13
N VAL A 92 -8.43 1.58 -12.67
CA VAL A 92 -8.41 3.04 -12.82
C VAL A 92 -9.47 3.52 -13.80
N SER A 93 -9.66 2.81 -14.93
CA SER A 93 -10.68 3.15 -15.94
C SER A 93 -12.11 3.15 -15.39
N LEU A 94 -12.35 2.35 -14.34
CA LEU A 94 -13.64 2.24 -13.67
C LEU A 94 -13.90 3.35 -12.62
N LYS A 95 -13.02 4.36 -12.49
CA LYS A 95 -13.13 5.42 -11.47
C LYS A 95 -14.45 6.21 -11.53
N SER A 96 -15.07 6.32 -12.71
CA SER A 96 -16.36 7.00 -12.89
C SER A 96 -17.56 6.19 -12.38
N GLN A 97 -17.38 4.88 -12.16
CA GLN A 97 -18.43 4.01 -11.64
C GLN A 97 -18.47 4.05 -10.11
N PRO A 98 -19.65 3.93 -9.48
CA PRO A 98 -19.76 3.86 -8.02
C PRO A 98 -18.93 2.68 -7.47
N ASP A 99 -17.97 2.95 -6.60
CA ASP A 99 -17.23 1.90 -5.89
C ASP A 99 -18.07 1.39 -4.71
N ILE A 100 -18.98 0.46 -5.02
CA ILE A 100 -19.84 -0.14 -4.01
C ILE A 100 -18.97 -0.90 -3.00
N ARG A 101 -18.94 -0.42 -1.75
CA ARG A 101 -18.25 -1.06 -0.62
C ARG A 101 -16.74 -1.22 -0.83
N ASN A 102 -16.13 -0.18 -1.42
CA ASN A 102 -14.67 -0.03 -1.55
C ASN A 102 -13.93 -1.20 -2.23
N ARG A 103 -14.62 -2.08 -2.97
CA ARG A 103 -14.03 -3.28 -3.56
C ARG A 103 -12.95 -2.95 -4.57
N ARG A 104 -13.21 -1.95 -5.42
CA ARG A 104 -12.27 -1.51 -6.44
C ARG A 104 -11.03 -0.92 -5.79
N ARG A 105 -11.20 -0.03 -4.80
CA ARG A 105 -10.07 0.54 -4.05
C ARG A 105 -9.26 -0.53 -3.31
N ASP A 106 -9.91 -1.51 -2.68
CA ASP A 106 -9.19 -2.60 -1.99
C ASP A 106 -8.42 -3.50 -2.97
N ALA A 107 -8.97 -3.76 -4.16
CA ALA A 107 -8.24 -4.47 -5.21
C ALA A 107 -7.03 -3.67 -5.71
N MET A 108 -7.17 -2.37 -5.93
CA MET A 108 -6.06 -1.49 -6.30
C MET A 108 -4.97 -1.48 -5.23
N ASP A 109 -5.36 -1.31 -3.97
CA ASP A 109 -4.44 -1.29 -2.83
C ASP A 109 -3.66 -2.61 -2.71
N LEU A 110 -4.31 -3.76 -2.91
CA LEU A 110 -3.63 -5.06 -2.95
C LEU A 110 -2.61 -5.17 -4.09
N LEU A 111 -2.89 -4.59 -5.25
CA LEU A 111 -1.94 -4.54 -6.36
C LEU A 111 -0.77 -3.61 -6.02
N GLU A 112 -1.03 -2.37 -5.58
CA GLU A 112 -0.01 -1.40 -5.20
C GLU A 112 0.97 -1.99 -4.17
N ARG A 113 0.45 -2.69 -3.15
CA ARG A 113 1.25 -3.34 -2.10
C ARG A 113 2.28 -4.34 -2.62
N ARG A 114 2.02 -5.03 -3.73
CA ARG A 114 2.95 -6.02 -4.30
C ARG A 114 4.25 -5.39 -4.80
N HIS A 115 4.25 -4.08 -5.06
CA HIS A 115 5.39 -3.34 -5.57
C HIS A 115 5.94 -2.35 -4.54
N MET A 116 5.41 -2.35 -3.32
CA MET A 116 6.01 -1.60 -2.21
C MET A 116 7.24 -2.33 -1.69
N VAL A 117 8.15 -1.58 -1.09
CA VAL A 117 9.37 -2.12 -0.48
C VAL A 117 9.33 -1.89 1.03
N ALA A 118 9.66 -2.90 1.81
CA ALA A 118 9.83 -2.77 3.25
C ALA A 118 11.33 -2.73 3.61
N SER A 119 11.69 -1.98 4.64
CA SER A 119 13.08 -1.86 5.12
C SER A 119 13.59 -3.13 5.82
N ALA A 120 12.69 -3.99 6.29
CA ALA A 120 13.02 -5.23 6.99
C ALA A 120 13.32 -6.40 6.04
N VAL A 121 14.25 -7.26 6.47
CA VAL A 121 14.78 -8.41 5.70
C VAL A 121 13.78 -9.57 5.61
N SER A 122 12.82 -9.66 6.53
CA SER A 122 11.85 -10.75 6.60
C SER A 122 10.61 -10.52 5.72
N VAL A 123 10.11 -11.59 5.10
CA VAL A 123 8.81 -11.61 4.41
C VAL A 123 7.71 -11.41 5.44
N TYR A 124 6.98 -10.29 5.36
CA TYR A 124 5.76 -10.09 6.16
C TYR A 124 4.57 -10.62 5.39
N LYS A 125 3.62 -11.29 6.06
CA LYS A 125 2.32 -11.62 5.45
C LYS A 125 1.29 -10.61 5.96
N ILE A 126 0.75 -9.80 5.06
CA ILE A 126 -0.36 -8.90 5.38
C ILE A 126 -1.60 -9.40 4.65
N ARG A 127 -2.64 -9.77 5.41
CA ARG A 127 -3.88 -10.39 4.89
C ARG A 127 -3.60 -11.58 3.95
N GLY A 128 -2.64 -12.43 4.31
CA GLY A 128 -2.24 -13.59 3.50
C GLY A 128 -1.36 -13.28 2.29
N THR A 129 -1.13 -12.01 1.96
CA THR A 129 -0.25 -11.60 0.86
C THR A 129 1.20 -11.51 1.37
N PRO A 130 2.15 -12.26 0.80
CA PRO A 130 3.55 -12.10 1.13
C PRO A 130 4.02 -10.74 0.59
N ILE A 131 4.44 -9.87 1.49
CA ILE A 131 5.21 -8.69 1.17
C ILE A 131 6.66 -9.15 1.17
N PHE A 132 7.23 -9.16 -0.03
CA PHE A 132 8.64 -9.39 -0.19
C PHE A 132 9.37 -8.15 0.31
N GLY A 133 9.88 -8.22 1.54
CA GLY A 133 10.96 -7.32 1.98
C GLY A 133 12.09 -7.36 0.96
N PHE A 134 12.84 -6.27 0.88
CA PHE A 134 13.81 -6.01 -0.18
C PHE A 134 14.94 -7.08 -0.22
N LYS A 135 14.68 -8.20 -0.89
CA LYS A 135 15.65 -9.27 -1.20
C LYS A 135 16.86 -8.79 -2.05
N PRO A 136 16.74 -7.77 -2.94
CA PRO A 136 17.85 -7.41 -3.82
C PRO A 136 19.04 -6.70 -3.16
N LEU A 137 18.90 -5.88 -2.10
CA LEU A 137 20.03 -5.13 -1.51
C LEU A 137 20.91 -6.06 -0.67
N ALA A 138 20.27 -6.99 0.05
CA ALA A 138 20.97 -8.00 0.83
C ALA A 138 21.79 -8.95 -0.07
N ASN A 139 21.25 -9.31 -1.25
CA ASN A 139 21.97 -10.09 -2.25
C ASN A 139 22.95 -9.23 -3.08
N ALA A 140 22.69 -7.93 -3.22
CA ALA A 140 23.63 -6.94 -3.76
C ALA A 140 24.70 -6.51 -2.74
N ARG A 141 24.82 -7.18 -1.58
CA ARG A 141 25.98 -6.99 -0.69
C ARG A 141 27.31 -7.18 -1.43
N GLY A 142 27.34 -8.05 -2.45
CA GLY A 142 28.48 -8.19 -3.36
C GLY A 142 28.83 -6.91 -4.15
N LEU A 143 27.85 -6.09 -4.52
CA LEU A 143 28.06 -4.76 -5.12
C LEU A 143 28.46 -3.70 -4.07
N SER A 144 27.97 -3.83 -2.84
CA SER A 144 28.22 -2.86 -1.75
C SER A 144 29.65 -2.90 -1.19
N LEU A 145 30.30 -4.07 -1.24
CA LEU A 145 31.64 -4.27 -0.65
C LEU A 145 32.78 -3.80 -1.56
N ALA A 146 32.54 -3.60 -2.86
CA ALA A 146 33.59 -3.26 -3.83
C ALA A 146 33.65 -1.76 -4.19
N ASN A 147 32.55 -1.00 -4.08
CA ASN A 147 32.51 0.40 -4.52
C ASN A 147 31.51 1.26 -3.70
N ARG A 148 32.05 2.11 -2.81
CA ARG A 148 31.26 3.00 -1.94
C ARG A 148 30.37 3.98 -2.72
N GLN A 149 30.81 4.43 -3.90
CA GLN A 149 30.01 5.36 -4.71
C GLN A 149 28.78 4.69 -5.28
N ILE A 150 28.93 3.50 -5.88
CA ILE A 150 27.82 2.71 -6.42
C ILE A 150 26.79 2.42 -5.32
N ALA A 151 27.25 2.03 -4.13
CA ALA A 151 26.37 1.76 -2.99
C ALA A 151 25.55 2.99 -2.59
N ARG A 152 26.14 4.20 -2.65
CA ARG A 152 25.44 5.45 -2.34
C ARG A 152 24.41 5.82 -3.41
N GLU A 153 24.79 5.80 -4.69
CA GLU A 153 23.88 6.14 -5.81
C GLU A 153 22.68 5.17 -5.86
N LEU A 154 22.94 3.87 -5.68
CA LEU A 154 21.90 2.85 -5.67
C LEU A 154 20.94 3.03 -4.48
N LYS A 155 21.46 3.33 -3.27
CA LYS A 155 20.60 3.65 -2.11
C LYS A 155 19.74 4.88 -2.38
N GLU A 156 20.29 5.94 -2.97
CA GLU A 156 19.55 7.17 -3.28
C GLU A 156 18.36 6.89 -4.23
N VAL A 157 18.59 6.14 -5.31
CA VAL A 157 17.53 5.73 -6.24
C VAL A 157 16.50 4.83 -5.53
N HIS A 158 16.96 3.92 -4.68
CA HIS A 158 16.08 3.01 -3.95
C HIS A 158 15.07 3.79 -3.07
N TRP A 159 15.55 4.74 -2.27
CA TRP A 159 14.72 5.52 -1.36
C TRP A 159 13.84 6.57 -2.06
N SER A 160 14.35 7.21 -3.12
CA SER A 160 13.62 8.29 -3.80
C SER A 160 12.59 7.81 -4.83
N LYS A 161 12.71 6.59 -5.35
CA LYS A 161 11.87 6.09 -6.45
C LYS A 161 10.91 4.97 -6.07
N ASN A 162 11.03 4.36 -4.90
CA ASN A 162 10.09 3.34 -4.45
C ASN A 162 9.05 3.89 -3.47
N THR A 163 7.94 3.18 -3.32
CA THR A 163 6.98 3.41 -2.22
C THR A 163 7.35 2.51 -1.05
N PHE A 164 7.61 3.11 0.11
CA PHE A 164 8.08 2.41 1.29
C PHE A 164 6.93 2.00 2.20
N LEU A 165 6.80 0.70 2.42
CA LEU A 165 5.83 0.14 3.35
C LEU A 165 6.41 0.06 4.75
N ILE A 166 5.71 0.66 5.71
CA ILE A 166 6.00 0.60 7.13
C ILE A 166 4.85 -0.17 7.81
N PRO A 167 5.04 -1.45 8.15
CA PRO A 167 4.06 -2.18 8.94
C PRO A 167 4.12 -1.71 10.39
N VAL A 168 2.95 -1.46 11.01
CA VAL A 168 2.80 -1.07 12.41
C VAL A 168 1.82 -2.03 13.07
N ASP A 169 2.34 -2.95 13.86
CA ASP A 169 1.53 -3.97 14.54
C ASP A 169 1.99 -4.17 15.99
N GLY A 170 1.16 -4.83 16.80
CA GLY A 170 1.46 -5.14 18.19
C GLY A 170 2.32 -6.39 18.41
N ALA A 171 2.55 -7.21 17.38
CA ALA A 171 3.30 -8.46 17.47
C ALA A 171 4.81 -8.26 17.22
N ASN A 172 5.16 -7.23 16.45
CA ASN A 172 6.52 -6.86 16.08
C ASN A 172 6.80 -5.42 16.55
N PRO A 173 6.76 -5.13 17.86
CA PRO A 173 6.97 -3.78 18.37
C PRO A 173 8.38 -3.31 18.04
N PHE A 174 8.50 -2.03 17.68
CA PHE A 174 9.81 -1.38 17.65
C PHE A 174 10.32 -1.16 19.09
N ASP A 175 11.51 -1.67 19.39
CA ASP A 175 12.34 -1.37 20.57
C ASP A 175 12.85 0.08 20.56
N ALA A 176 12.90 0.75 19.40
CA ALA A 176 13.23 2.17 19.28
C ALA A 176 12.44 2.86 18.14
N PRO A 177 12.14 4.18 18.24
CA PRO A 177 11.42 4.94 17.20
C PRO A 177 12.04 4.82 15.80
N ASP A 178 13.35 4.65 15.76
CA ASP A 178 14.15 4.52 14.56
C ASP A 178 14.40 3.08 14.15
N GLN A 179 13.87 2.04 14.81
CA GLN A 179 14.30 0.65 14.56
C GLN A 179 13.97 0.13 13.16
N ASN A 180 12.84 0.53 12.57
CA ASN A 180 12.57 0.30 11.13
C ASN A 180 13.59 0.96 10.22
N PHE A 181 14.34 1.92 10.76
CA PHE A 181 15.31 2.76 10.11
C PHE A 181 16.67 2.72 10.82
N ARG A 182 17.00 1.69 11.63
CA ARG A 182 18.21 1.72 12.47
C ARG A 182 19.44 1.72 11.56
N GLY A 183 20.16 2.84 11.54
CA GLY A 183 21.24 3.13 10.57
C GLY A 183 20.80 3.80 9.25
N TYR A 184 19.55 4.26 9.17
CA TYR A 184 18.86 4.76 7.99
C TYR A 184 17.98 6.00 8.21
N VAL A 185 18.09 6.71 9.33
CA VAL A 185 17.38 7.99 9.55
C VAL A 185 17.67 8.99 8.41
N GLU A 186 18.94 9.09 7.96
CA GLU A 186 19.33 9.87 6.76
C GLU A 186 18.64 9.41 5.46
N HIS A 187 18.16 8.18 5.42
CA HIS A 187 17.49 7.60 4.26
C HIS A 187 15.98 7.83 4.28
N LEU A 188 15.37 8.00 5.46
CA LEU A 188 13.97 8.44 5.57
C LEU A 188 13.76 9.82 4.94
N ALA A 189 14.77 10.69 5.02
CA ALA A 189 14.79 12.00 4.32
C ALA A 189 14.59 11.87 2.81
N LYS A 190 15.03 10.75 2.26
CA LYS A 190 15.02 10.48 0.83
C LYS A 190 13.76 9.74 0.39
N ALA A 191 12.96 9.25 1.34
CA ALA A 191 11.71 8.57 1.07
C ALA A 191 10.66 9.60 0.67
N LYS A 192 10.33 9.62 -0.63
CA LYS A 192 9.31 10.52 -1.16
C LYS A 192 7.89 9.98 -1.00
N ARG A 193 7.76 8.65 -0.93
CA ARG A 193 6.46 7.95 -0.89
C ARG A 193 6.45 6.93 0.23
N ILE A 194 5.57 7.13 1.20
CA ILE A 194 5.43 6.28 2.38
C ILE A 194 4.01 5.71 2.44
N TYR A 195 3.92 4.43 2.79
CA TYR A 195 2.69 3.72 3.08
C TYR A 195 2.76 3.14 4.49
N LEU A 196 1.82 3.54 5.37
CA LEU A 196 1.68 3.03 6.72
C LEU A 196 0.57 1.97 6.76
N GLU A 197 0.92 0.74 7.12
CA GLU A 197 -0.04 -0.34 7.33
C GLU A 197 -0.17 -0.63 8.83
N ILE A 198 -1.27 -0.20 9.43
CA ILE A 198 -1.50 -0.30 10.87
C ILE A 198 -2.48 -1.42 11.18
N GLN A 199 -2.15 -2.33 12.11
CA GLN A 199 -2.96 -3.53 12.37
C GLN A 199 -3.16 -3.85 13.86
N THR A 200 -4.42 -4.09 14.26
CA THR A 200 -4.79 -4.58 15.62
C THR A 200 -5.48 -5.96 15.62
N GLN A 201 -5.21 -6.80 14.61
CA GLN A 201 -5.94 -8.05 14.33
C GLN A 201 -5.93 -9.11 15.46
N LYS A 202 -5.02 -8.91 16.43
CA LYS A 202 -4.81 -9.66 17.69
C LYS A 202 -6.06 -9.94 18.53
N HIS A 203 -6.60 -8.86 19.09
CA HIS A 203 -7.44 -8.88 20.28
C HIS A 203 -8.70 -8.04 20.04
N HIS A 204 -9.84 -8.45 20.60
CA HIS A 204 -11.08 -7.68 20.49
C HIS A 204 -11.15 -6.61 21.58
N PRO A 205 -11.94 -5.55 21.38
CA PRO A 205 -12.32 -4.63 22.45
C PRO A 205 -12.76 -5.36 23.72
N GLY A 206 -12.28 -4.90 24.88
CA GLY A 206 -12.52 -5.52 26.18
C GLY A 206 -11.55 -6.65 26.57
N GLU A 207 -10.78 -7.21 25.64
CA GLU A 207 -9.74 -8.19 25.98
C GLU A 207 -8.48 -7.50 26.55
N LYS A 208 -7.83 -8.10 27.56
CA LYS A 208 -6.59 -7.54 28.17
C LYS A 208 -5.51 -7.21 27.14
N GLY A 209 -5.37 -8.03 26.10
CA GLY A 209 -4.38 -7.85 25.03
C GLY A 209 -4.69 -6.71 24.06
N PHE A 210 -5.94 -6.22 24.01
CA PHE A 210 -6.32 -5.13 23.10
C PHE A 210 -5.66 -3.82 23.51
N GLN A 211 -5.78 -3.45 24.78
CA GLN A 211 -5.20 -2.18 25.26
C GLN A 211 -3.67 -2.18 25.16
N ALA A 212 -3.02 -3.30 25.44
CA ALA A 212 -1.57 -3.43 25.28
C ALA A 212 -1.13 -3.22 23.82
N CYS A 213 -1.88 -3.79 22.86
CA CYS A 213 -1.67 -3.60 21.43
C CYS A 213 -1.84 -2.12 21.03
N VAL A 214 -2.93 -1.47 21.48
CA VAL A 214 -3.22 -0.06 21.22
C VAL A 214 -2.10 0.85 21.73
N THR A 215 -1.65 0.67 22.98
CA THR A 215 -0.55 1.44 23.56
C THR A 215 0.74 1.25 22.76
N THR A 216 1.00 0.03 22.31
CA THR A 216 2.18 -0.30 21.50
C THR A 216 2.14 0.41 20.15
N ILE A 217 1.01 0.36 19.45
CA ILE A 217 0.83 1.06 18.16
C ILE A 217 0.95 2.57 18.33
N GLN A 218 0.33 3.15 19.36
CA GLN A 218 0.42 4.58 19.64
C GLN A 218 1.87 5.02 19.83
N ARG A 219 2.66 4.27 20.61
CA ARG A 219 4.09 4.54 20.80
C ARG A 219 4.85 4.50 19.47
N GLN A 220 4.60 3.48 18.65
CA GLN A 220 5.25 3.34 17.33
C GLN A 220 4.88 4.48 16.38
N MET A 221 3.61 4.86 16.33
CA MET A 221 3.13 5.98 15.51
C MET A 221 3.77 7.30 15.91
N ASN A 222 3.86 7.60 17.22
CA ASN A 222 4.54 8.79 17.71
C ASN A 222 6.02 8.80 17.32
N GLY A 223 6.68 7.65 17.37
CA GLY A 223 8.07 7.49 16.93
C GLY A 223 8.26 7.78 15.43
N ILE A 224 7.40 7.20 14.59
CA ILE A 224 7.41 7.44 13.13
C ILE A 224 7.20 8.92 12.82
N VAL A 225 6.19 9.56 13.43
CA VAL A 225 5.88 10.98 13.20
C VAL A 225 7.03 11.87 13.65
N THR A 226 7.65 11.56 14.80
CA THR A 226 8.82 12.30 15.29
C THR A 226 9.98 12.21 14.30
N ALA A 227 10.27 11.00 13.80
CA ALA A 227 11.33 10.77 12.83
C ALA A 227 11.05 11.51 11.51
N LEU A 228 9.81 11.50 11.02
CA LEU A 228 9.42 12.24 9.82
C LEU A 228 9.59 13.75 10.02
N ASN A 229 9.14 14.30 11.15
CA ASN A 229 9.27 15.73 11.45
C ASN A 229 10.72 16.21 11.58
N GLN A 230 11.64 15.33 12.01
CA GLN A 230 13.06 15.67 12.12
C GLN A 230 13.78 15.71 10.77
N VAL A 231 13.25 15.01 9.77
CA VAL A 231 14.03 14.60 8.59
C VAL A 231 13.37 14.99 7.26
N GLY A 232 12.05 15.15 7.23
CA GLY A 232 11.26 15.19 6.01
C GLY A 232 10.92 16.59 5.51
N ASP A 233 11.68 17.10 4.56
CA ASP A 233 11.23 18.18 3.66
C ASP A 233 10.81 17.65 2.27
N ALA A 234 11.05 16.37 1.99
CA ALA A 234 10.88 15.76 0.67
C ALA A 234 9.71 14.77 0.54
N LEU A 235 8.80 14.69 1.52
CA LEU A 235 7.70 13.73 1.52
C LEU A 235 6.58 14.16 0.54
N GLU A 236 6.52 13.52 -0.63
CA GLU A 236 5.52 13.81 -1.67
C GLU A 236 4.19 13.08 -1.44
N SER A 237 4.21 11.86 -0.89
CA SER A 237 2.99 11.10 -0.61
C SER A 237 3.02 10.31 0.69
N LEU A 238 1.89 10.30 1.39
CA LEU A 238 1.65 9.52 2.59
C LEU A 238 0.30 8.80 2.49
N ASP A 239 0.35 7.48 2.36
CA ASP A 239 -0.81 6.61 2.44
C ASP A 239 -0.88 5.98 3.84
N VAL A 240 -2.08 5.95 4.44
CA VAL A 240 -2.32 5.34 5.74
C VAL A 240 -3.53 4.41 5.68
N ARG A 241 -3.30 3.13 5.94
CA ARG A 241 -4.34 2.13 6.12
C ARG A 241 -4.36 1.64 7.56
N TYR A 242 -5.52 1.78 8.21
CA TYR A 242 -5.78 1.17 9.52
C TYR A 242 -6.72 -0.02 9.38
N THR A 243 -6.25 -1.19 9.80
CA THR A 243 -7.04 -2.41 9.87
C THR A 243 -7.20 -2.83 11.33
N SER A 244 -8.43 -2.77 11.82
CA SER A 244 -8.76 -3.12 13.19
C SER A 244 -8.71 -4.65 13.42
N CYS A 245 -9.29 -5.12 14.53
CA CYS A 245 -9.58 -6.54 14.71
C CYS A 245 -10.69 -7.08 13.79
N PHE A 246 -11.34 -6.21 13.00
CA PHE A 246 -12.39 -6.56 12.04
C PHE A 246 -12.00 -6.03 10.66
N PRO A 247 -11.25 -6.82 9.87
CA PRO A 247 -10.36 -6.29 8.84
C PRO A 247 -11.09 -5.61 7.67
N GLY A 248 -11.28 -4.28 7.78
CA GLY A 248 -12.00 -3.47 6.79
C GLY A 248 -13.52 -3.57 6.86
N GLU A 249 -14.06 -4.29 7.86
CA GLU A 249 -15.52 -4.49 8.00
C GLU A 249 -16.20 -3.23 8.55
N ILE A 250 -15.49 -2.39 9.30
CA ILE A 250 -16.05 -1.16 9.89
C ILE A 250 -16.09 -0.06 8.84
N GLU A 251 -15.10 0.00 7.96
CA GLU A 251 -15.01 1.00 6.91
C GLU A 251 -16.27 1.10 6.03
N ASP A 252 -16.81 -0.02 5.56
CA ASP A 252 -18.03 -0.06 4.76
C ASP A 252 -19.27 0.42 5.54
N LEU A 253 -19.21 0.26 6.86
CA LEU A 253 -20.26 0.59 7.82
C LEU A 253 -19.97 1.89 8.58
N ARG A 254 -19.00 2.71 8.14
CA ARG A 254 -18.50 3.85 8.91
C ARG A 254 -19.61 4.79 9.41
N ILE A 255 -20.59 5.09 8.56
CA ILE A 255 -21.74 5.93 8.94
C ILE A 255 -22.53 5.32 10.10
N ASP A 256 -22.83 4.02 10.00
CA ASP A 256 -23.58 3.29 11.03
C ASP A 256 -22.77 3.12 12.32
N ALA A 257 -21.46 2.95 12.19
CA ALA A 257 -20.51 2.83 13.30
C ALA A 257 -20.29 4.18 14.00
N ASP A 258 -20.20 5.29 13.28
CA ASP A 258 -20.16 6.64 13.83
C ASP A 258 -21.42 6.94 14.65
N GLY A 259 -22.60 6.60 14.12
CA GLY A 259 -23.86 6.71 14.86
C GLY A 259 -23.89 5.87 16.14
N LEU A 260 -23.43 4.62 16.05
CA LEU A 260 -23.31 3.73 17.21
C LEU A 260 -22.27 4.18 18.24
N ALA A 261 -21.20 4.84 17.81
CA ALA A 261 -20.20 5.43 18.70
C ALA A 261 -20.76 6.64 19.47
N ALA A 262 -21.60 7.44 18.81
CA ALA A 262 -22.19 8.65 19.36
C ALA A 262 -23.38 8.37 20.29
N HIS A 263 -24.21 7.40 19.95
CA HIS A 263 -25.49 7.15 20.64
C HIS A 263 -25.56 5.73 21.20
N LYS A 264 -25.83 5.60 22.51
CA LYS A 264 -25.92 4.30 23.19
C LYS A 264 -27.15 3.49 22.77
N ASP A 265 -28.21 4.17 22.36
CA ASP A 265 -29.47 3.59 21.89
C ASP A 265 -29.51 3.32 20.38
N ALA A 266 -28.42 3.59 19.66
CA ALA A 266 -28.28 3.23 18.25
C ALA A 266 -28.32 1.70 18.04
N ARG A 267 -28.66 1.29 16.82
CA ARG A 267 -28.70 -0.13 16.43
C ARG A 267 -27.29 -0.72 16.47
N VAL A 268 -27.20 -1.94 16.98
CA VAL A 268 -25.95 -2.71 16.99
C VAL A 268 -25.55 -3.12 15.58
N ILE A 269 -24.25 -3.36 15.39
CA ILE A 269 -23.70 -3.81 14.11
C ILE A 269 -23.35 -5.29 14.20
N TRP A 270 -23.80 -6.07 13.24
CA TRP A 270 -23.47 -7.47 13.09
C TRP A 270 -22.26 -7.63 12.17
N ILE A 271 -21.22 -8.28 12.69
CA ILE A 271 -19.95 -8.50 12.00
C ILE A 271 -19.57 -9.98 12.06
N MET A 272 -18.70 -10.39 11.15
CA MET A 272 -18.03 -11.69 11.26
C MET A 272 -16.77 -11.55 12.12
N ASP A 273 -16.66 -12.37 13.17
CA ASP A 273 -15.44 -12.52 13.92
C ASP A 273 -14.41 -13.30 13.08
N PRO A 274 -13.28 -12.70 12.69
CA PRO A 274 -12.30 -13.35 11.82
C PRO A 274 -11.58 -14.52 12.49
N ARG A 275 -11.63 -14.66 13.83
CA ARG A 275 -11.01 -15.78 14.56
C ARG A 275 -11.91 -17.00 14.63
N THR A 276 -13.21 -16.79 14.77
CA THR A 276 -14.17 -17.87 14.99
C THR A 276 -15.03 -18.17 13.76
N ASP A 277 -15.01 -17.27 12.77
CA ASP A 277 -15.91 -17.27 11.61
C ASP A 277 -17.40 -17.32 12.02
N LYS A 278 -17.72 -16.74 13.18
CA LYS A 278 -19.09 -16.61 13.69
C LYS A 278 -19.52 -15.16 13.69
N MET A 279 -20.83 -14.94 13.58
CA MET A 279 -21.40 -13.61 13.74
C MET A 279 -21.29 -13.14 15.20
N ARG A 280 -20.98 -11.86 15.35
CA ARG A 280 -20.90 -11.16 16.63
C ARG A 280 -21.56 -9.80 16.49
N THR A 281 -22.15 -9.33 17.58
CA THR A 281 -22.64 -7.95 17.68
C THR A 281 -21.54 -7.03 18.21
N LEU A 282 -21.30 -5.92 17.53
CA LEU A 282 -20.58 -4.78 18.06
C LEU A 282 -21.56 -3.85 18.74
N LYS A 283 -21.29 -3.58 20.01
CA LYS A 283 -22.05 -2.65 20.85
C LYS A 283 -21.34 -1.31 20.95
N HIS A 284 -22.08 -0.30 21.43
CA HIS A 284 -21.60 1.07 21.66
C HIS A 284 -20.20 1.15 22.30
N HIS A 285 -19.97 0.43 23.42
CA HIS A 285 -18.70 0.49 24.14
C HIS A 285 -17.52 -0.13 23.36
N GLU A 286 -17.77 -1.13 22.54
CA GLU A 286 -16.73 -1.80 21.73
C GLU A 286 -16.30 -0.90 20.57
N ILE A 287 -17.26 -0.31 19.85
CA ILE A 287 -16.98 0.68 18.81
C ILE A 287 -16.21 1.87 19.38
N LYS A 288 -16.60 2.39 20.55
CA LYS A 288 -15.86 3.48 21.21
C LYS A 288 -14.41 3.10 21.49
N GLN A 289 -14.11 1.87 21.92
CA GLN A 289 -12.73 1.44 22.12
C GLN A 289 -11.92 1.40 20.81
N ILE A 290 -12.52 0.93 19.72
CA ILE A 290 -11.90 0.96 18.39
C ILE A 290 -11.63 2.41 17.96
N TYR A 291 -12.60 3.30 18.19
CA TYR A 291 -12.50 4.71 17.82
C TYR A 291 -11.56 5.52 18.69
N LEU A 292 -11.38 5.16 19.97
CA LEU A 292 -10.32 5.71 20.80
C LEU A 292 -8.94 5.40 20.19
N HIS A 293 -8.75 4.20 19.67
CA HIS A 293 -7.50 3.84 18.99
C HIS A 293 -7.33 4.59 17.65
N SER A 294 -8.37 4.66 16.83
CA SER A 294 -8.42 5.50 15.62
C SER A 294 -8.00 6.94 15.95
N SER A 295 -8.56 7.50 17.02
CA SER A 295 -8.24 8.86 17.46
C SER A 295 -6.79 9.01 17.88
N SER A 296 -6.21 8.03 18.59
CA SER A 296 -4.78 8.05 18.94
C SER A 296 -3.87 8.07 17.71
N ILE A 297 -4.18 7.24 16.69
CA ILE A 297 -3.43 7.22 15.41
C ILE A 297 -3.57 8.57 14.69
N ALA A 298 -4.80 9.08 14.58
CA ALA A 298 -5.07 10.34 13.91
C ALA A 298 -4.43 11.53 14.65
N THR A 299 -4.39 11.53 15.98
CA THR A 299 -3.66 12.54 16.76
C THR A 299 -2.17 12.52 16.45
N ALA A 300 -1.55 11.34 16.37
CA ALA A 300 -0.15 11.23 15.98
C ALA A 300 0.08 11.81 14.58
N LEU A 301 -0.74 11.43 13.59
CA LEU A 301 -0.62 11.93 12.21
C LEU A 301 -0.83 13.44 12.11
N ASN A 302 -1.75 14.02 12.89
CA ASN A 302 -1.97 15.47 12.90
C ASN A 302 -0.79 16.26 13.48
N ALA A 303 0.08 15.61 14.26
CA ALA A 303 1.32 16.19 14.76
C ALA A 303 2.43 16.23 13.68
N LEU A 304 2.20 15.71 12.46
CA LEU A 304 3.10 15.93 11.34
C LEU A 304 3.17 17.43 11.00
N THR A 305 4.39 17.94 10.95
CA THR A 305 4.72 19.32 10.55
C THR A 305 5.26 19.38 9.12
N VAL A 306 5.68 18.23 8.59
CA VAL A 306 6.14 18.07 7.21
C VAL A 306 4.99 18.29 6.22
N PRO A 307 5.18 19.08 5.15
CA PRO A 307 4.18 19.18 4.09
C PRO A 307 4.06 17.85 3.36
N VAL A 308 2.83 17.48 2.98
CA VAL A 308 2.54 16.26 2.20
C VAL A 308 1.58 16.65 1.09
N ASP A 309 2.02 16.50 -0.16
CA ASP A 309 1.21 16.87 -1.33
C ASP A 309 0.05 15.89 -1.54
N ASN A 310 0.33 14.59 -1.37
CA ASN A 310 -0.63 13.52 -1.64
C ASN A 310 -0.87 12.70 -0.38
N PHE A 311 -1.91 13.04 0.36
CA PHE A 311 -2.34 12.30 1.55
C PHE A 311 -3.54 11.40 1.23
N ARG A 312 -3.51 10.15 1.69
CA ARG A 312 -4.64 9.21 1.58
C ARG A 312 -4.79 8.48 2.91
N VAL A 313 -6.02 8.44 3.44
CA VAL A 313 -6.32 7.69 4.66
C VAL A 313 -7.58 6.86 4.49
N PHE A 314 -7.52 5.61 4.92
CA PHE A 314 -8.60 4.64 4.76
C PHE A 314 -8.50 3.48 5.75
N GLY A 315 -9.52 2.63 5.77
CA GLY A 315 -9.69 1.57 6.75
C GLY A 315 -10.61 1.96 7.90
N ASP A 316 -10.51 1.24 9.01
CA ASP A 316 -11.45 1.22 10.13
C ASP A 316 -11.40 2.46 11.05
N PHE A 317 -10.96 3.60 10.52
CA PHE A 317 -10.98 4.90 11.23
C PHE A 317 -12.41 5.36 11.55
N ALA A 318 -12.56 6.22 12.55
CA ALA A 318 -13.79 6.97 12.75
C ALA A 318 -13.96 8.03 11.65
N GLY A 319 -15.19 8.31 11.21
CA GLY A 319 -15.45 9.40 10.26
C GLY A 319 -14.90 10.76 10.73
N PRO A 320 -15.14 11.16 12.01
CA PRO A 320 -14.58 12.40 12.55
C PRO A 320 -13.04 12.48 12.50
N ASP A 321 -12.34 11.36 12.68
CA ASP A 321 -10.87 11.31 12.62
C ASP A 321 -10.35 11.47 11.19
N ILE A 322 -11.00 10.83 10.21
CA ILE A 322 -10.71 11.04 8.78
C ILE A 322 -10.90 12.50 8.41
N ASN A 323 -12.03 13.10 8.80
CA ASN A 323 -12.32 14.50 8.50
C ASN A 323 -11.26 15.43 9.09
N ARG A 324 -10.84 15.18 10.33
CA ARG A 324 -9.77 15.95 11.00
C ARG A 324 -8.45 15.86 10.23
N MET A 325 -8.07 14.65 9.79
CA MET A 325 -6.86 14.46 8.99
C MET A 325 -6.98 15.10 7.59
N HIS A 326 -8.12 14.96 6.92
CA HIS A 326 -8.36 15.61 5.63
C HIS A 326 -8.19 17.13 5.72
N LEU A 327 -8.79 17.76 6.73
CA LEU A 327 -8.63 19.20 6.96
C LEU A 327 -7.16 19.59 7.23
N LYS A 328 -6.43 18.79 8.02
CA LYS A 328 -5.00 19.02 8.28
C LYS A 328 -4.15 18.98 7.01
N PHE A 329 -4.48 18.07 6.08
CA PHE A 329 -3.75 17.90 4.82
C PHE A 329 -4.42 18.58 3.62
N GLY A 330 -5.35 19.52 3.85
CA GLY A 330 -5.96 20.33 2.79
C GLY A 330 -6.89 19.59 1.82
N LEU A 331 -7.40 18.42 2.20
CA LEU A 331 -8.33 17.61 1.40
C LEU A 331 -9.79 17.98 1.68
N GLU A 332 -10.64 17.85 0.66
CA GLU A 332 -12.08 17.99 0.83
C GLU A 332 -12.66 16.88 1.73
N VAL A 333 -13.59 17.28 2.60
CA VAL A 333 -14.35 16.35 3.43
C VAL A 333 -15.55 15.84 2.61
N PRO A 334 -15.67 14.53 2.36
CA PRO A 334 -16.80 13.99 1.61
C PRO A 334 -18.14 14.32 2.29
N LYS A 335 -19.09 14.87 1.53
CA LYS A 335 -20.45 15.10 2.03
C LYS A 335 -21.26 13.81 1.94
N VAL A 336 -21.87 13.41 3.05
CA VAL A 336 -22.78 12.26 3.10
C VAL A 336 -24.17 12.68 2.61
N ALA A 337 -24.51 12.32 1.38
CA ALA A 337 -25.84 12.56 0.80
C ALA A 337 -26.80 11.39 1.09
N GLN A 338 -26.92 10.98 2.36
CA GLN A 338 -27.77 9.85 2.76
C GLN A 338 -28.74 10.26 3.87
N ARG A 339 -29.94 9.68 3.82
CA ARG A 339 -30.97 9.89 4.84
C ARG A 339 -30.63 9.02 6.06
N LEU A 340 -30.47 9.67 7.22
CA LEU A 340 -30.06 9.04 8.47
C LEU A 340 -31.21 9.06 9.48
N ASP A 341 -31.18 8.12 10.41
CA ASP A 341 -32.08 8.11 11.57
C ASP A 341 -31.62 9.11 12.64
N ARG A 342 -32.36 9.16 13.76
CA ARG A 342 -32.07 10.06 14.90
C ARG A 342 -30.71 9.82 15.55
N CYS A 343 -30.13 8.62 15.36
CA CYS A 343 -28.83 8.23 15.90
C CYS A 343 -27.72 8.38 14.84
N GLY A 344 -28.01 8.95 13.67
CA GLY A 344 -27.04 9.13 12.60
C GLY A 344 -26.73 7.85 11.80
N GLN A 345 -27.54 6.80 11.90
CA GLN A 345 -27.34 5.55 11.16
C GLN A 345 -28.19 5.51 9.89
N ARG A 346 -27.78 4.72 8.90
CA ARG A 346 -28.47 4.59 7.60
C ARG A 346 -29.85 3.98 7.77
N ILE A 347 -30.85 4.60 7.16
CA ILE A 347 -32.20 4.04 7.13
C ILE A 347 -32.29 2.98 6.02
N SER A 348 -32.83 1.80 6.35
CA SER A 348 -33.08 0.73 5.38
C SER A 348 -34.35 1.03 4.57
N LYS A 349 -34.19 1.28 3.26
CA LYS A 349 -35.32 1.52 2.35
C LYS A 349 -36.26 0.32 2.30
N ASP A 350 -35.72 -0.89 2.36
CA ASP A 350 -36.50 -2.12 2.35
C ASP A 350 -37.37 -2.21 3.60
N ALA A 351 -36.80 -1.87 4.77
CA ALA A 351 -37.57 -1.83 6.02
C ALA A 351 -38.68 -0.77 5.99
N GLU A 352 -38.43 0.42 5.43
CA GLU A 352 -39.47 1.44 5.25
C GLU A 352 -40.61 0.91 4.37
N MET A 353 -40.28 0.25 3.27
CA MET A 353 -41.25 -0.33 2.34
C MET A 353 -42.07 -1.43 3.01
N SER A 354 -41.44 -2.32 3.79
CA SER A 354 -42.12 -3.37 4.55
C SER A 354 -43.08 -2.80 5.59
N ARG A 355 -42.73 -1.72 6.28
CA ARG A 355 -43.65 -1.02 7.21
C ARG A 355 -44.81 -0.35 6.50
N GLU A 356 -44.57 0.24 5.34
CA GLU A 356 -45.64 0.84 4.54
C GLU A 356 -46.63 -0.22 4.08
N MET A 357 -46.13 -1.39 3.64
CA MET A 357 -46.97 -2.54 3.31
C MET A 357 -47.73 -3.07 4.54
N ALA A 358 -47.10 -3.12 5.71
CA ALA A 358 -47.75 -3.55 6.96
C ALA A 358 -48.96 -2.65 7.31
N ARG A 359 -48.83 -1.33 7.12
CA ARG A 359 -49.93 -0.36 7.33
C ARG A 359 -51.07 -0.54 6.33
N LYS A 360 -50.76 -0.94 5.10
CA LYS A 360 -51.72 -1.13 4.01
C LYS A 360 -52.41 -2.50 4.03
N SER A 361 -51.85 -3.48 4.74
CA SER A 361 -52.33 -4.87 4.75
C SER A 361 -52.54 -5.39 6.18
N PRO A 362 -53.72 -5.14 6.80
CA PRO A 362 -54.00 -5.51 8.19
C PRO A 362 -53.80 -7.01 8.50
N GLY A 363 -54.06 -7.90 7.54
CA GLY A 363 -53.94 -9.36 7.72
C GLY A 363 -52.50 -9.89 7.71
N LEU A 364 -51.53 -9.11 7.23
CA LEU A 364 -50.10 -9.48 7.15
C LEU A 364 -49.20 -8.53 7.96
N GLY A 365 -49.81 -7.61 8.73
CA GLY A 365 -49.11 -6.52 9.40
C GLY A 365 -48.01 -6.98 10.36
N SER A 366 -48.27 -8.01 11.18
CA SER A 366 -47.28 -8.54 12.13
C SER A 366 -46.06 -9.15 11.43
N THR A 367 -46.29 -9.98 10.40
CA THR A 367 -45.22 -10.62 9.62
C THR A 367 -44.36 -9.59 8.88
N LEU A 368 -45.00 -8.57 8.29
CA LEU A 368 -44.31 -7.49 7.57
C LEU A 368 -43.54 -6.57 8.52
N GLU A 369 -44.05 -6.33 9.73
CA GLU A 369 -43.33 -5.57 10.76
C GLU A 369 -42.10 -6.34 11.26
N ASP A 370 -42.20 -7.65 11.44
CA ASP A 370 -41.06 -8.49 11.82
C ASP A 370 -40.01 -8.59 10.70
N LEU A 371 -40.45 -8.60 9.43
CA LEU A 371 -39.57 -8.49 8.28
C LEU A 371 -38.84 -7.14 8.27
N ALA A 372 -39.56 -6.04 8.50
CA ALA A 372 -38.97 -4.71 8.57
C ALA A 372 -37.91 -4.62 9.69
N LYS A 373 -38.20 -5.13 10.89
CA LYS A 373 -37.21 -5.19 11.99
C LYS A 373 -35.96 -5.98 11.60
N SER A 374 -36.12 -7.09 10.87
CA SER A 374 -34.97 -7.86 10.38
C SER A 374 -34.17 -7.13 9.30
N GLN A 375 -34.83 -6.33 8.45
CA GLN A 375 -34.19 -5.51 7.41
C GLN A 375 -33.52 -4.25 7.97
N GLU A 376 -33.80 -3.85 9.21
CA GLU A 376 -33.12 -2.75 9.90
C GLU A 376 -31.81 -3.13 10.57
N GLN A 377 -31.56 -4.44 10.72
CA GLN A 377 -30.30 -4.93 11.26
C GLN A 377 -29.16 -4.55 10.32
N ILE A 378 -28.08 -4.01 10.90
CA ILE A 378 -26.91 -3.55 10.15
C ILE A 378 -25.91 -4.70 10.12
N PHE A 379 -25.61 -5.19 8.92
CA PHE A 379 -24.67 -6.29 8.69
C PHE A 379 -23.45 -5.80 7.91
N SER A 380 -22.28 -6.28 8.32
CA SER A 380 -21.05 -6.12 7.54
C SER A 380 -21.14 -6.84 6.20
N THR A 381 -20.25 -6.50 5.26
CA THR A 381 -20.30 -7.06 3.91
C THR A 381 -20.22 -8.58 3.92
N ARG A 382 -19.33 -9.15 4.74
CA ARG A 382 -19.17 -10.59 4.87
C ARG A 382 -20.35 -11.23 5.62
N ALA A 383 -20.84 -10.60 6.67
CA ALA A 383 -22.00 -11.07 7.42
C ALA A 383 -23.26 -11.13 6.53
N LEU A 384 -23.48 -10.09 5.71
CA LEU A 384 -24.60 -10.03 4.78
C LEU A 384 -24.51 -11.11 3.70
N ALA A 385 -23.31 -11.37 3.16
CA ALA A 385 -23.10 -12.40 2.15
C ALA A 385 -23.42 -13.80 2.68
N ILE A 386 -23.01 -14.12 3.91
CA ILE A 386 -23.33 -15.40 4.57
C ILE A 386 -24.84 -15.49 4.85
N ARG A 387 -25.44 -14.43 5.37
CA ARG A 387 -26.90 -14.37 5.58
C ARG A 387 -27.66 -14.62 4.27
N HIS A 388 -27.24 -13.99 3.17
CA HIS A 388 -27.81 -14.27 1.85
C HIS A 388 -27.58 -15.72 1.42
N ALA A 389 -26.38 -16.28 1.59
CA ALA A 389 -26.12 -17.68 1.25
C ALA A 389 -27.01 -18.65 2.02
N ILE A 390 -27.26 -18.40 3.31
CA ILE A 390 -28.18 -19.21 4.13
C ILE A 390 -29.62 -19.07 3.65
N MET A 391 -30.06 -17.83 3.35
CA MET A 391 -31.44 -17.55 2.93
C MET A 391 -31.75 -18.02 1.50
N PHE A 392 -30.78 -17.97 0.59
CA PHE A 392 -30.98 -18.20 -0.84
C PHE A 392 -30.29 -19.48 -1.37
N SER A 393 -29.78 -20.36 -0.49
CA SER A 393 -29.28 -21.67 -0.92
C SER A 393 -30.39 -22.44 -1.63
N PRO A 394 -30.19 -22.90 -2.89
CA PRO A 394 -31.25 -23.34 -3.77
C PRO A 394 -32.07 -24.46 -3.13
N MET A 395 -33.39 -24.27 -3.09
CA MET A 395 -34.34 -25.27 -2.63
C MET A 395 -34.94 -25.99 -3.84
N PRO A 396 -35.15 -27.32 -3.79
CA PRO A 396 -36.17 -27.96 -4.59
C PRO A 396 -37.53 -27.53 -4.01
N LEU A 397 -38.10 -26.44 -4.53
CA LEU A 397 -39.39 -25.83 -4.12
C LEU A 397 -40.63 -26.74 -4.31
N THR A 398 -40.44 -28.02 -4.65
CA THR A 398 -41.50 -28.97 -5.00
C THR A 398 -41.73 -30.08 -3.97
N LEU A 399 -41.08 -30.03 -2.80
CA LEU A 399 -41.24 -31.05 -1.76
C LEU A 399 -42.10 -30.57 -0.57
N PRO A 400 -42.95 -31.44 0.01
CA PRO A 400 -43.69 -31.13 1.24
C PRO A 400 -42.71 -30.81 2.38
N GLY A 401 -42.98 -29.73 3.13
CA GLY A 401 -42.10 -29.25 4.22
C GLY A 401 -41.25 -28.01 3.88
N GLY A 402 -41.40 -27.44 2.68
CA GLY A 402 -40.70 -26.22 2.27
C GLY A 402 -40.97 -25.01 3.19
N ASP A 403 -42.18 -24.89 3.74
CA ASP A 403 -42.54 -23.81 4.68
C ASP A 403 -41.92 -24.01 6.07
N GLU A 404 -41.85 -25.24 6.59
CA GLU A 404 -41.19 -25.54 7.86
C GLU A 404 -39.67 -25.33 7.75
N GLU A 405 -39.06 -25.76 6.64
CA GLU A 405 -37.63 -25.54 6.40
C GLU A 405 -37.31 -24.06 6.13
N LEU A 406 -38.21 -23.31 5.49
CA LEU A 406 -38.11 -21.85 5.38
C LEU A 406 -38.17 -21.19 6.76
N GLN A 407 -39.11 -21.59 7.62
CA GLN A 407 -39.17 -21.12 9.02
C GLN A 407 -37.92 -21.52 9.81
N ARG A 408 -37.38 -22.72 9.60
CA ARG A 408 -36.15 -23.21 10.23
C ARG A 408 -34.92 -22.43 9.78
N ARG A 409 -34.82 -22.09 8.50
CA ARG A 409 -33.76 -21.23 7.95
C ARG A 409 -33.92 -19.77 8.38
N MET A 410 -35.14 -19.26 8.49
CA MET A 410 -35.39 -17.95 9.11
C MET A 410 -35.00 -17.96 10.59
N ALA A 411 -35.21 -19.06 11.31
CA ALA A 411 -34.74 -19.23 12.68
C ALA A 411 -33.21 -19.31 12.74
N LEU A 412 -32.56 -20.06 11.84
CA LEU A 412 -31.10 -20.11 11.72
C LEU A 412 -30.50 -18.75 11.35
N ALA A 413 -31.08 -18.02 10.40
CA ALA A 413 -30.67 -16.66 10.03
C ALA A 413 -30.98 -15.60 11.10
N ARG A 414 -31.77 -15.95 12.13
CA ARG A 414 -31.94 -15.17 13.36
C ARG A 414 -30.97 -15.60 14.47
N MET A 415 -30.38 -16.79 14.37
CA MET A 415 -29.44 -17.37 15.34
C MET A 415 -27.96 -17.16 14.98
N VAL A 416 -27.64 -17.07 13.70
CA VAL A 416 -26.38 -16.50 13.19
C VAL A 416 -26.58 -14.99 13.16
#